data_AF-A0A2U9IRQ0-F1
#
_entry.id   AF-A0A2U9IRQ0-F1
#
_cell.length_a   1.000
_cell.length_b   1.000
_cell.length_c   1.000
_cell.angle_alpha   90.00
_cell.angle_beta   90.00
_cell.angle_gamma   90.00
#
_symmetry.space_group_name_H-M   'P 1'
#
loop_
_entity.id
_entity.type
_entity.pdbx_description
1 polymer ?
#
loop_
_entity_poly.entity_id
_entity_poly.type
_entity_poly.pdbx_seq_one_letter_code
_entity_poly.pdbx_strand_id
1 'polypeptide(L)' 'MGLAIAIRDEDKDILKRMHERVDHVLSSHREYFDALKEFDKTGVLKIRGKILYVRRYQETEDGNLNLQ' A
#
# COMPACT_ATOMS: atom_id res chain seq x y z
N MET A 1 10.43 24.58 -26.10
CA MET A 1 9.00 24.27 -26.31
C MET A 1 8.67 23.05 -25.46
N GLY A 2 7.98 23.24 -24.34
CA GLY A 2 7.56 22.14 -23.47
C GLY A 2 6.42 21.37 -24.13
N LEU A 3 6.58 20.06 -24.28
CA LEU A 3 5.52 19.18 -24.75
C LEU A 3 4.47 19.06 -23.65
N ALA A 4 3.49 19.96 -23.64
CA ALA A 4 2.25 19.73 -22.90
C ALA A 4 1.52 18.59 -23.61
N ILE A 5 1.56 17.39 -23.03
CA ILE A 5 0.73 16.27 -23.48
C ILE A 5 -0.71 16.67 -23.18
N ALA A 6 -1.38 17.28 -24.16
CA ALA A 6 -2.80 17.57 -24.07
C ALA A 6 -3.54 16.22 -24.05
N ILE A 7 -4.09 15.86 -22.89
CA ILE A 7 -4.95 14.68 -22.74
C ILE A 7 -6.17 14.92 -23.64
N ARG A 8 -6.32 14.13 -24.70
CA ARG A 8 -7.48 14.19 -25.59
C ARG A 8 -8.72 13.76 -24.82
N ASP A 9 -9.90 14.20 -25.24
CA ASP A 9 -11.13 13.90 -24.49
C ASP A 9 -11.40 12.39 -24.37
N GLU A 10 -11.05 11.60 -25.38
CA GLU A 10 -11.08 10.13 -25.33
C GLU A 10 -10.15 9.54 -24.25
N ASP A 11 -8.98 10.15 -24.06
CA ASP A 11 -8.01 9.76 -23.04
C ASP A 11 -8.53 10.11 -21.63
N LYS A 12 -9.35 11.17 -21.48
CA LYS A 12 -9.99 11.53 -20.19
C LYS A 12 -11.00 10.49 -19.75
N ASP A 13 -11.78 9.93 -20.66
CA ASP A 13 -12.75 8.88 -20.35
C ASP A 13 -12.07 7.56 -19.96
N ILE A 14 -10.91 7.27 -20.54
CA ILE A 14 -10.07 6.14 -20.11
C ILE A 14 -9.54 6.39 -18.70
N LEU A 15 -8.99 7.58 -18.43
CA LEU A 15 -8.47 7.95 -17.12
C LEU A 15 -9.55 7.91 -16.03
N LYS A 16 -10.75 8.41 -16.33
CA LYS A 16 -11.89 8.37 -15.40
C LYS A 16 -12.24 6.92 -15.03
N ARG A 17 -12.38 6.04 -16.01
CA ARG A 17 -12.64 4.61 -15.76
C ARG A 17 -11.50 3.93 -14.99
N MET A 18 -10.26 4.29 -15.24
CA MET A 18 -9.13 3.78 -14.46
C MET A 18 -9.19 4.25 -13.01
N HIS A 19 -9.55 5.52 -12.77
CA HIS A 19 -9.70 6.08 -11.43
C HIS A 19 -10.82 5.37 -10.66
N GLU A 20 -11.99 5.22 -11.25
CA GLU A 20 -13.13 4.50 -10.65
C GLU A 20 -12.76 3.05 -10.27
N ARG A 21 -11.97 2.37 -11.11
CA ARG A 21 -11.47 1.01 -10.80
C ARG A 21 -10.51 1.01 -9.62
N VAL A 22 -9.59 1.98 -9.55
CA VAL A 22 -8.65 2.10 -8.42
C VAL A 22 -9.41 2.39 -7.13
N ASP A 23 -10.35 3.32 -7.15
CA ASP A 23 -11.20 3.65 -5.99
C ASP A 23 -11.98 2.42 -5.50
N HIS A 24 -12.53 1.63 -6.44
CA HIS A 24 -13.22 0.40 -6.10
C HIS A 24 -12.30 -0.63 -5.44
N VAL A 25 -11.07 -0.81 -5.94
CA VAL A 25 -10.09 -1.74 -5.35
C VAL A 25 -9.67 -1.28 -3.96
N LEU A 26 -9.35 0.01 -3.80
CA LEU A 26 -8.93 0.60 -2.53
C LEU A 26 -10.03 0.51 -1.48
N SER A 27 -11.27 0.82 -1.85
CA SER A 27 -12.42 0.72 -0.95
C SER A 27 -12.71 -0.72 -0.55
N SER A 28 -12.70 -1.65 -1.50
CA SER A 28 -12.98 -3.08 -1.25
C SER A 28 -11.94 -3.77 -0.37
N HIS A 29 -10.69 -3.29 -0.42
CA HIS A 29 -9.56 -3.88 0.31
C HIS A 29 -8.99 -2.96 1.39
N ARG A 30 -9.75 -1.95 1.82
CA ARG A 30 -9.30 -0.93 2.78
C ARG A 30 -8.71 -1.54 4.05
N GLU A 31 -9.35 -2.58 4.60
CA GLU A 31 -8.87 -3.30 5.78
C GLU A 31 -7.44 -3.83 5.59
N TYR A 32 -7.12 -4.39 4.42
CA TYR A 32 -5.80 -4.92 4.12
C TYR A 32 -4.76 -3.79 4.04
N PHE A 33 -5.09 -2.66 3.41
CA PHE A 33 -4.20 -1.51 3.35
C PHE A 33 -3.96 -0.89 4.74
N ASP A 34 -5.00 -0.77 5.56
CA ASP A 34 -4.89 -0.28 6.93
C ASP A 34 -4.03 -1.25 7.78
N ALA A 35 -4.22 -2.56 7.62
CA ALA A 35 -3.40 -3.58 8.29
C ALA A 35 -1.93 -3.51 7.88
N LEU A 36 -1.62 -3.29 6.59
CA LEU A 36 -0.25 -3.11 6.11
C LEU A 36 0.39 -1.84 6.66
N LYS A 37 -0.36 -0.74 6.73
CA LYS A 37 0.10 0.51 7.32
C LYS A 37 0.41 0.37 8.81
N GLU A 38 -0.42 -0.34 9.56
CA GLU A 38 -0.18 -0.60 10.98
C GLU A 38 0.98 -1.59 11.17
N PHE A 39 1.14 -2.59 10.29
CA PHE A 39 2.29 -3.48 10.29
C PHE A 39 3.61 -2.72 10.08
N ASP A 40 3.66 -1.74 9.18
CA ASP A 40 4.87 -0.95 8.95
C ASP A 40 5.34 -0.21 10.21
N LYS A 41 4.39 0.32 10.99
CA LYS A 41 4.66 1.02 12.26
C LYS A 41 4.99 0.08 13.42
N THR A 42 4.27 -1.03 13.54
CA THR A 42 4.25 -1.87 14.76
C THR A 42 5.02 -3.17 14.60
N GLY A 43 5.29 -3.59 13.36
CA GLY A 43 5.78 -4.92 13.04
C GLY A 43 4.72 -6.02 13.18
N VAL A 44 3.45 -5.72 13.49
CA VAL A 44 2.39 -6.74 13.67
C VAL A 44 1.35 -6.65 12.56
N LEU A 45 1.24 -7.70 11.75
CA LEU A 45 0.21 -7.81 10.71
C LEU A 45 -1.01 -8.49 11.30
N LYS A 46 -2.12 -7.74 11.37
CA LYS A 46 -3.39 -8.19 11.91
C LYS A 46 -4.53 -7.91 10.94
N ILE A 47 -5.27 -8.95 10.57
CA ILE A 47 -6.44 -8.86 9.67
C ILE A 47 -7.62 -9.56 10.37
N ARG A 48 -8.79 -8.93 10.39
CA ARG A 48 -10.02 -9.45 11.04
C ARG A 48 -9.82 -9.94 12.46
N GLY A 49 -9.03 -9.19 13.25
CA GLY A 49 -8.74 -9.57 14.64
C GLY A 49 -7.66 -10.64 14.81
N LYS A 50 -7.21 -11.30 13.73
CA LYS A 50 -6.22 -12.38 13.78
C LYS A 50 -4.83 -11.86 13.46
N ILE A 51 -3.85 -12.19 14.30
CA ILE A 51 -2.43 -11.92 14.02
C ILE A 51 -1.97 -12.96 13.00
N LEU A 52 -1.47 -12.50 11.86
CA LEU A 52 -0.96 -13.35 10.79
C LEU A 52 0.56 -13.40 10.78
N TYR A 53 1.20 -12.28 11.13
CA TYR A 53 2.66 -12.17 11.11
C TYR A 53 3.12 -11.16 12.15
N VAL A 54 4.26 -11.43 12.77
CA VAL A 54 4.97 -10.53 13.67
C VAL A 54 6.41 -10.46 13.20
N ARG A 55 6.85 -9.25 12.83
CA ARG A 55 8.22 -8.97 12.41
C ARG A 55 9.14 -9.23 13.59
N ARG A 56 10.09 -10.14 13.39
CA ARG A 56 11.16 -10.39 14.35
C ARG A 56 12.39 -9.66 13.90
N TYR A 57 12.99 -8.94 14.84
CA TYR A 57 14.30 -8.37 14.66
C TYR A 57 15.31 -9.25 15.40
N GLN A 58 16.40 -9.62 14.73
CA GLN A 58 17.60 -10.07 15.41
C GLN A 58 18.47 -8.85 15.68
N GLU A 59 18.85 -8.65 16.94
CA GLU A 59 19.94 -7.75 17.29
C GLU A 59 21.25 -8.36 16.77
N THR A 60 21.96 -7.63 15.93
CA THR A 60 23.31 -7.97 15.55
C THR A 60 24.27 -7.63 16.69
N GLU A 61 25.46 -8.21 16.67
CA GLU A 61 26.52 -7.96 17.66
C GLU A 61 26.91 -6.47 17.75
N ASP A 62 26.68 -5.70 16.67
CA ASP A 62 26.89 -4.24 16.61
C ASP A 62 25.69 -3.40 17.10
N GLY A 63 24.64 -4.02 17.65
CA GLY A 63 23.44 -3.35 18.15
C GLY A 63 22.46 -2.87 17.07
N ASN A 64 22.61 -3.32 15.82
CA ASN A 64 21.66 -3.04 14.75
C ASN A 64 20.54 -4.10 14.71
N LEU A 65 19.32 -3.68 14.37
CA LEU A 65 18.19 -4.59 14.20
C LEU A 65 18.11 -5.05 12.74
N ASN A 66 18.37 -6.33 12.48
CA ASN A 66 18.16 -6.94 11.17
C ASN A 66 16.86 -7.75 11.15
N LEU A 67 16.18 -7.73 10.00
CA LEU A 67 15.03 -8.60 9.76
C LEU A 67 15.51 -10.05 9.77
N GLN A 68 14.89 -10.87 10.62
CA GLN A 68 15.17 -12.31 10.75
C GLN A 68 14.55 -13.11 9.60
#